data_AF-A0A0Q5YQI0-F1
#
_entry.id   AF-A0A0Q5YQI0-F1
#
_cell.length_a   1.000
_cell.length_b   1.000
_cell.length_c   1.000
_cell.angle_alpha   90.00
_cell.angle_beta   90.00
_cell.angle_gamma   90.00
#
_symmetry.space_group_name_H-M   'P 1'
#
loop_
_entity.id
_entity.type
_entity.pdbx_description
1 polymer ?
#
loop_
_entity_poly.entity_id
_entity_poly.type
_entity_poly.pdbx_seq_one_letter_code
_entity_poly.pdbx_strand_id
1 'polypeptide(L)'
;MSMTLGTTADRSVAGRAPALAVLLAFWAWCGLLCFPMIGVTEDFADVPTAFGSGGGVLIGQIAGLVLFVATIALTRPVQLVTSFGRLDVAQAAIIVIIYLSMILQLQGDHGAAFIGICYTILLVLTAFALSVMWTLASDDLEIAFGTASAIFCVFGVSALAILGLPENRNVGGIQPNLFAAPLLMAFILSQFRPGLVAVGVRIGCFAMVALVSSRFAMIGCVTAFAAHELTFRSLTPWKLAALGLLLLAIIPLSPYIATILALDDPNRNLSSGFTGRDEYWYGALSTITNYPLGIGFKRALAFQAGHNGYLKTLVEFGVIGGGLIIFFFAWTVGRAGVEALRSGRRTIRDRRFASAHFAGLLALAFGAFFQPQLLSLGDAFGMSLLLLLFRTGPPPEIHRT
;
A
#
# COMPACT_ATOMS: atom_id res chain seq x y z
N MET A 1 42.39 -26.34 -15.12
CA MET A 1 42.22 -24.89 -14.86
C MET A 1 41.50 -24.31 -16.06
N SER A 2 40.16 -24.33 -16.06
CA SER A 2 39.33 -23.91 -17.20
C SER A 2 38.88 -22.48 -16.96
N MET A 3 39.39 -21.56 -17.78
CA MET A 3 38.97 -20.15 -17.83
C MET A 3 37.59 -20.10 -18.48
N THR A 4 36.54 -19.98 -17.67
CA THR A 4 35.22 -19.57 -18.14
C THR A 4 35.24 -18.08 -18.45
N LEU A 5 35.56 -17.75 -19.70
CA LEU A 5 35.42 -16.41 -20.27
C LEU A 5 33.99 -15.90 -20.07
N GLY A 6 33.88 -14.84 -19.28
CA GLY A 6 32.63 -14.21 -18.88
C GLY A 6 31.90 -13.55 -20.05
N THR A 7 30.74 -14.09 -20.37
CA THR A 7 29.72 -13.46 -21.23
C THR A 7 28.90 -12.42 -20.45
N THR A 8 29.59 -11.43 -19.85
CA THR A 8 28.94 -10.37 -19.05
C THR A 8 28.91 -9.00 -19.73
N ALA A 9 29.51 -8.82 -20.91
CA ALA A 9 29.74 -7.48 -21.47
C ALA A 9 28.63 -6.91 -22.38
N ASP A 10 27.74 -7.73 -22.98
CA ASP A 10 26.87 -7.27 -24.07
C ASP A 10 25.40 -6.96 -23.71
N ARG A 11 25.06 -6.87 -22.42
CA ARG A 11 23.70 -6.44 -21.97
C ARG A 11 23.54 -4.92 -21.86
N SER A 12 24.51 -4.11 -22.30
CA SER A 12 24.79 -2.83 -21.63
C SER A 12 24.11 -1.56 -22.15
N VAL A 13 23.41 -1.55 -23.30
CA VAL A 13 22.79 -0.28 -23.79
C VAL A 13 21.34 -0.41 -24.26
N ALA A 14 20.99 -1.41 -25.08
CA ALA A 14 19.62 -1.53 -25.64
C ALA A 14 18.53 -1.84 -24.60
N GLY A 15 18.90 -2.38 -23.42
CA GLY A 15 17.95 -2.78 -22.37
C GLY A 15 17.52 -1.66 -21.39
N ARG A 16 18.20 -0.51 -21.38
CA ARG A 16 17.99 0.55 -20.37
C ARG A 16 16.84 1.50 -20.72
N ALA A 17 16.68 1.87 -21.99
CA ALA A 17 15.63 2.83 -22.39
C ALA A 17 14.20 2.35 -22.04
N PRO A 18 13.82 1.07 -22.25
CA PRO A 18 12.51 0.58 -21.83
C PRO A 18 12.33 0.55 -20.30
N ALA A 19 13.39 0.33 -19.52
CA ALA A 19 13.31 0.41 -18.06
C ALA A 19 13.07 1.86 -17.62
N LEU A 20 13.84 2.80 -18.16
CA LEU A 20 13.72 4.22 -17.84
C LEU A 20 12.32 4.77 -18.16
N ALA A 21 11.72 4.37 -19.28
CA ALA A 21 10.35 4.76 -19.63
C ALA A 21 9.33 4.31 -18.56
N VAL A 22 9.41 3.04 -18.13
CA VAL A 22 8.55 2.51 -17.05
C VAL A 22 8.78 3.26 -15.73
N LEU A 23 10.03 3.57 -15.39
CA LEU A 23 10.37 4.34 -14.19
C LEU A 23 9.76 5.76 -14.22
N LEU A 24 9.92 6.47 -15.33
CA LEU A 24 9.37 7.81 -15.51
C LEU A 24 7.84 7.80 -15.43
N ALA A 25 7.19 6.82 -16.06
CA ALA A 25 5.73 6.68 -16.01
C ALA A 25 5.25 6.34 -14.58
N PHE A 26 5.98 5.48 -13.86
CA PHE A 26 5.68 5.18 -12.46
C PHE A 26 5.79 6.42 -11.57
N TRP A 27 6.84 7.23 -11.73
CA TRP A 27 7.02 8.47 -10.97
C TRP A 27 5.97 9.53 -11.29
N ALA A 28 5.65 9.71 -12.58
CA ALA A 28 4.57 10.58 -13.00
C ALA A 28 3.25 10.17 -12.36
N TRP A 29 2.96 8.87 -12.32
CA TRP A 29 1.79 8.35 -11.65
C TRP A 29 1.82 8.57 -10.14
N CYS A 30 2.94 8.36 -9.45
CA CYS A 30 3.08 8.71 -8.02
C CYS A 30 2.77 10.18 -7.76
N GLY A 31 3.25 11.09 -8.62
CA GLY A 31 2.93 12.51 -8.54
C GLY A 31 1.43 12.77 -8.71
N LEU A 32 0.83 12.24 -9.77
CA LEU A 32 -0.60 12.38 -10.07
C LEU A 32 -1.51 11.69 -9.05
N LEU A 33 -0.99 10.73 -8.28
CA LEU A 33 -1.72 10.09 -7.19
C LEU A 33 -1.92 11.02 -5.98
N CYS A 34 -1.01 11.98 -5.76
CA CYS A 34 -1.00 12.79 -4.54
C CYS A 34 -1.12 14.31 -4.75
N PHE A 35 -0.41 14.90 -5.71
CA PHE A 35 -0.39 16.37 -5.89
C PHE A 35 -1.75 17.01 -6.22
N PRO A 36 -2.65 16.36 -6.99
CA PRO A 36 -3.98 16.92 -7.22
C PRO A 36 -4.77 17.20 -5.93
N MET A 37 -4.46 16.52 -4.82
CA MET A 37 -5.12 16.76 -3.53
C MET A 37 -4.86 18.16 -2.97
N ILE A 38 -3.76 18.83 -3.36
CA ILE A 38 -3.43 20.19 -2.90
C ILE A 38 -4.39 21.23 -3.50
N GLY A 39 -4.91 20.98 -4.71
CA GLY A 39 -5.76 21.91 -5.43
C GLY A 39 -7.25 21.83 -5.08
N VAL A 40 -7.66 20.92 -4.19
CA VAL A 40 -9.07 20.73 -3.87
C VAL A 40 -9.49 21.66 -2.74
N THR A 41 -10.45 22.52 -3.04
CA THR A 41 -11.06 23.45 -2.08
C THR A 41 -12.29 22.89 -1.38
N GLU A 42 -12.78 21.72 -1.80
CA GLU A 42 -13.92 21.05 -1.16
C GLU A 42 -13.49 20.38 0.14
N ASP A 43 -14.34 20.51 1.16
CA ASP A 43 -14.11 19.94 2.48
C ASP A 43 -14.29 18.41 2.41
N PHE A 44 -13.19 17.66 2.34
CA PHE A 44 -13.21 16.19 2.32
C PHE A 44 -13.68 15.58 3.65
N ALA A 45 -14.03 16.40 4.64
CA ALA A 45 -14.54 15.97 5.93
C ALA A 45 -15.79 15.07 5.80
N ASP A 46 -16.69 15.36 4.85
CA ASP A 46 -18.01 14.73 4.81
C ASP A 46 -18.14 13.54 3.86
N VAL A 47 -17.12 13.22 3.04
CA VAL A 47 -17.25 12.12 2.08
C VAL A 47 -15.98 11.28 1.99
N PRO A 48 -15.71 10.40 2.99
CA PRO A 48 -14.65 9.39 2.91
C PRO A 48 -14.82 8.37 1.76
N THR A 49 -15.94 8.43 1.03
CA THR A 49 -16.22 7.68 -0.20
C THR A 49 -16.17 8.51 -1.49
N ALA A 50 -15.91 9.82 -1.43
CA ALA A 50 -15.85 10.77 -2.55
C ALA A 50 -14.59 10.68 -3.41
N PHE A 51 -13.89 9.55 -3.37
CA PHE A 51 -12.96 9.22 -4.44
C PHE A 51 -13.65 9.14 -5.83
N GLY A 52 -14.98 9.27 -5.89
CA GLY A 52 -15.77 9.46 -7.11
C GLY A 52 -16.27 10.89 -7.40
N SER A 53 -16.18 11.88 -6.49
CA SER A 53 -16.81 13.20 -6.71
C SER A 53 -15.82 14.37 -6.86
N GLY A 54 -14.56 14.24 -6.43
CA GLY A 54 -13.53 15.24 -6.69
C GLY A 54 -12.92 15.09 -8.08
N GLY A 55 -13.55 15.70 -9.09
CA GLY A 55 -13.19 15.49 -10.50
C GLY A 55 -11.68 15.59 -10.80
N GLY A 56 -10.99 16.60 -10.27
CA GLY A 56 -9.57 16.82 -10.55
C GLY A 56 -8.64 15.71 -10.02
N VAL A 57 -8.88 15.23 -8.79
CA VAL A 57 -8.06 14.17 -8.18
C VAL A 57 -8.24 12.85 -8.92
N LEU A 58 -9.49 12.47 -9.18
CA LEU A 58 -9.80 11.25 -9.92
C LEU A 58 -9.23 11.28 -11.34
N ILE A 59 -9.36 12.41 -12.05
CA ILE A 59 -8.80 12.58 -13.39
C ILE A 59 -7.27 12.41 -13.36
N GLY A 60 -6.58 13.05 -12.42
CA GLY A 60 -5.13 12.89 -12.27
C GLY A 60 -4.72 11.44 -12.06
N GLN A 61 -5.41 10.75 -11.15
CA GLN A 61 -5.15 9.34 -10.82
C GLN A 61 -5.37 8.40 -12.01
N ILE A 62 -6.48 8.58 -12.73
CA ILE A 62 -6.79 7.81 -13.94
C ILE A 62 -5.77 8.10 -15.03
N ALA A 63 -5.44 9.38 -15.28
CA ALA A 63 -4.46 9.78 -16.28
C ALA A 63 -3.09 9.16 -16.01
N GLY A 64 -2.63 9.20 -14.75
CA GLY A 64 -1.36 8.58 -14.36
C GLY A 64 -1.39 7.06 -14.50
N LEU A 65 -2.48 6.41 -14.13
CA LEU A 65 -2.65 4.96 -14.30
C LEU A 65 -2.63 4.56 -15.78
N VAL A 66 -3.39 5.27 -16.62
CA VAL A 66 -3.45 5.02 -18.07
C VAL A 66 -2.06 5.20 -18.70
N LEU A 67 -1.36 6.29 -18.35
CA LEU A 67 0.01 6.52 -18.80
C LEU A 67 0.94 5.37 -18.41
N PHE A 68 0.86 4.90 -17.16
CA PHE A 68 1.69 3.82 -16.65
C PHE A 68 1.41 2.49 -17.34
N VAL A 69 0.13 2.10 -17.45
CA VAL A 69 -0.29 0.85 -18.12
C VAL A 69 0.08 0.88 -19.61
N ALA A 70 -0.17 1.99 -20.30
CA ALA A 70 0.19 2.15 -21.72
C ALA A 70 1.70 2.05 -21.92
N THR A 71 2.49 2.68 -21.04
CA THR A 71 3.96 2.60 -21.09
C THR A 71 4.44 1.16 -20.94
N ILE A 72 3.91 0.40 -19.98
CA ILE A 72 4.25 -1.01 -19.81
C ILE A 72 3.84 -1.85 -21.02
N ALA A 73 2.63 -1.65 -21.54
CA ALA A 73 2.13 -2.38 -22.70
C ALA A 73 3.01 -2.15 -23.95
N LEU A 74 3.48 -0.92 -24.17
CA LEU A 74 4.30 -0.56 -25.32
C LEU A 74 5.77 -0.96 -25.17
N THR A 75 6.33 -0.84 -23.96
CA THR A 75 7.77 -1.03 -23.75
C THR A 75 8.13 -2.43 -23.26
N ARG A 76 7.21 -3.12 -22.57
CA ARG A 76 7.45 -4.39 -21.86
C ARG A 76 6.29 -5.42 -22.02
N PRO A 77 5.71 -5.63 -23.21
CA PRO A 77 4.54 -6.52 -23.37
C PRO A 77 4.82 -7.97 -22.95
N VAL A 78 6.01 -8.49 -23.28
CA VAL A 78 6.42 -9.86 -22.88
C VAL A 78 6.57 -9.98 -21.37
N GLN A 79 7.05 -8.93 -20.69
CA GLN A 79 7.17 -8.95 -19.22
C GLN A 79 5.79 -8.91 -18.56
N LEU A 80 4.84 -8.18 -19.12
CA LEU A 80 3.46 -8.17 -18.65
C LEU A 80 2.85 -9.59 -18.68
N VAL A 81 2.97 -10.29 -19.82
CA VAL A 81 2.48 -11.67 -19.95
C VAL A 81 3.25 -12.65 -19.06
N THR A 82 4.59 -12.54 -19.02
CA THR A 82 5.40 -13.47 -18.20
C THR A 82 5.28 -13.21 -16.70
N SER A 83 4.89 -12.01 -16.27
CA SER A 83 4.60 -11.71 -14.86
C SER A 83 3.41 -12.54 -14.36
N PHE A 84 2.43 -12.82 -15.22
CA PHE A 84 1.29 -13.68 -14.90
C PHE A 84 1.72 -15.09 -14.48
N GLY A 85 2.63 -15.70 -15.24
CA GLY A 85 3.18 -17.03 -14.93
C GLY A 85 4.10 -17.07 -13.72
N ARG A 86 4.43 -15.92 -13.11
CA ARG A 86 5.32 -15.80 -11.95
C ARG A 86 4.59 -15.39 -10.66
N LEU A 87 3.27 -15.21 -10.72
CA LEU A 87 2.47 -14.96 -9.54
C LEU A 87 2.43 -16.21 -8.66
N ASP A 88 2.51 -16.00 -7.35
CA ASP A 88 2.27 -17.06 -6.39
C ASP A 88 0.81 -17.52 -6.43
N VAL A 89 0.56 -18.76 -6.01
CA VAL A 89 -0.81 -19.33 -5.97
C VAL A 89 -1.74 -18.45 -5.13
N ALA A 90 -1.28 -17.92 -4.00
CA ALA A 90 -2.05 -17.01 -3.16
C ALA A 90 -2.40 -15.69 -3.89
N GLN A 91 -1.43 -15.10 -4.61
CA GLN A 91 -1.64 -13.88 -5.38
C GLN A 91 -2.62 -14.12 -6.55
N ALA A 92 -2.42 -15.20 -7.31
CA ALA A 92 -3.31 -15.58 -8.40
C ALA A 92 -4.73 -15.84 -7.89
N ALA A 93 -4.88 -16.52 -6.76
CA ALA A 93 -6.19 -16.75 -6.13
C ALA A 93 -6.88 -15.43 -5.75
N ILE A 94 -6.16 -14.47 -5.17
CA ILE A 94 -6.72 -13.13 -4.86
C ILE A 94 -7.23 -12.46 -6.15
N ILE A 95 -6.45 -12.47 -7.23
CA ILE A 95 -6.87 -11.89 -8.53
C ILE A 95 -8.11 -12.59 -9.06
N VAL A 96 -8.15 -13.93 -9.00
CA VAL A 96 -9.32 -14.70 -9.46
C VAL A 96 -10.55 -14.35 -8.64
N ILE A 97 -10.46 -14.25 -7.32
CA ILE A 97 -11.61 -13.86 -6.48
C ILE A 97 -12.08 -12.44 -6.82
N ILE A 98 -11.16 -11.50 -7.00
CA ILE A 98 -11.48 -10.13 -7.42
C ILE A 98 -12.18 -10.15 -8.78
N TYR A 99 -11.67 -10.92 -9.75
CA TYR A 99 -12.28 -11.04 -11.07
C TYR A 99 -13.68 -11.66 -11.01
N LEU A 100 -13.86 -12.74 -10.25
CA LEU A 100 -15.16 -13.40 -10.05
C LEU A 100 -16.19 -12.49 -9.38
N SER A 101 -15.75 -11.47 -8.63
CA SER A 101 -16.65 -10.46 -8.06
C SER A 101 -17.43 -9.67 -9.11
N MET A 102 -17.02 -9.69 -10.39
CA MET A 102 -17.81 -9.10 -11.48
C MET A 102 -19.22 -9.69 -11.55
N ILE A 103 -19.40 -10.97 -11.22
CA ILE A 103 -20.72 -11.60 -11.19
C ILE A 103 -21.61 -10.93 -10.13
N LEU A 104 -21.04 -10.58 -8.98
CA LEU A 104 -21.72 -9.85 -7.90
C LEU A 104 -22.06 -8.39 -8.29
N GLN A 105 -21.45 -7.86 -9.35
CA GLN A 105 -21.77 -6.51 -9.85
C GLN A 105 -23.06 -6.49 -10.68
N LEU A 106 -23.47 -7.63 -11.26
CA LEU A 106 -24.60 -7.69 -12.21
C LEU A 106 -25.99 -7.50 -11.56
N GLN A 107 -26.07 -7.40 -10.24
CA GLN A 107 -27.30 -7.08 -9.52
C GLN A 107 -27.55 -5.56 -9.42
N GLY A 108 -28.79 -5.13 -9.18
CA GLY A 108 -29.14 -3.73 -8.86
C GLY A 108 -29.10 -2.75 -10.05
N ASP A 109 -28.81 -1.48 -9.76
CA ASP A 109 -28.77 -0.40 -10.75
C ASP A 109 -27.67 -0.58 -11.81
N HIS A 110 -28.01 -0.30 -13.07
CA HIS A 110 -27.11 -0.44 -14.22
C HIS A 110 -25.89 0.49 -14.12
N GLY A 111 -26.05 1.70 -13.60
CA GLY A 111 -24.96 2.65 -13.42
C GLY A 111 -23.96 2.15 -12.38
N ALA A 112 -24.46 1.71 -11.21
CA ALA A 112 -23.62 1.13 -10.17
C ALA A 112 -22.90 -0.15 -10.64
N ALA A 113 -23.59 -1.03 -11.39
CA ALA A 113 -23.00 -2.23 -11.96
C ALA A 113 -21.85 -1.90 -12.93
N PHE A 114 -22.07 -0.95 -13.84
CA PHE A 114 -21.06 -0.50 -14.80
C PHE A 114 -19.81 0.05 -14.09
N ILE A 115 -19.99 0.94 -13.11
CA ILE A 115 -18.88 1.51 -12.32
C ILE A 115 -18.10 0.39 -11.61
N GLY A 116 -18.81 -0.54 -10.95
CA GLY A 116 -18.21 -1.67 -10.26
C GLY A 116 -17.38 -2.56 -11.19
N ILE A 117 -17.89 -2.89 -12.38
CA ILE A 117 -17.18 -3.69 -13.39
C ILE A 117 -15.93 -2.95 -13.88
N CYS A 118 -16.06 -1.69 -14.29
CA CYS A 118 -14.93 -0.88 -14.75
C CYS A 118 -13.83 -0.80 -13.68
N TYR A 119 -14.22 -0.58 -12.43
CA TYR A 119 -13.29 -0.50 -11.31
C TYR A 119 -12.59 -1.84 -11.05
N THR A 120 -13.31 -2.97 -11.10
CA THR A 120 -12.72 -4.30 -10.95
C THR A 120 -11.71 -4.59 -12.07
N ILE A 121 -12.05 -4.29 -13.34
CA ILE A 121 -11.13 -4.45 -14.48
C ILE A 121 -9.86 -3.62 -14.26
N LEU A 122 -10.02 -2.34 -13.95
CA LEU A 122 -8.90 -1.44 -13.71
C LEU A 122 -8.04 -1.90 -12.54
N LEU A 123 -8.62 -2.46 -11.47
CA LEU A 123 -7.87 -2.95 -10.32
C LEU A 123 -6.97 -4.12 -10.71
N VAL A 124 -7.53 -5.07 -11.46
CA VAL A 124 -6.80 -6.23 -11.98
C VAL A 124 -5.68 -5.79 -12.93
N LEU A 125 -5.97 -4.89 -13.88
CA LEU A 125 -4.97 -4.33 -14.79
C LEU A 125 -3.84 -3.61 -14.03
N THR A 126 -4.20 -2.84 -13.00
CA THR A 126 -3.23 -2.11 -12.17
C THR A 126 -2.35 -3.06 -11.39
N ALA A 127 -2.91 -4.12 -10.79
CA ALA A 127 -2.16 -5.15 -10.09
C ALA A 127 -1.12 -5.81 -11.03
N PHE A 128 -1.51 -6.12 -12.26
CA PHE A 128 -0.59 -6.67 -13.25
C PHE A 128 0.49 -5.67 -13.67
N ALA A 129 0.13 -4.43 -13.96
CA ALA A 129 1.10 -3.39 -14.31
C ALA A 129 2.11 -3.17 -13.17
N LEU A 130 1.66 -3.12 -11.92
CA LEU A 130 2.52 -3.02 -10.74
C LEU A 130 3.42 -4.25 -10.57
N SER A 131 2.95 -5.46 -10.92
CA SER A 131 3.78 -6.67 -10.86
C SER A 131 4.99 -6.63 -11.80
N VAL A 132 4.89 -5.92 -12.93
CA VAL A 132 5.99 -5.74 -13.88
C VAL A 132 7.16 -4.99 -13.24
N MET A 133 6.92 -4.08 -12.29
CA MET A 133 7.98 -3.39 -11.56
C MET A 133 8.94 -4.38 -10.90
N TRP A 134 8.41 -5.47 -10.33
CA TRP A 134 9.21 -6.51 -9.68
C TRP A 134 10.05 -7.37 -10.63
N THR A 135 9.85 -7.24 -11.94
CA THR A 135 10.68 -7.89 -12.96
C THR A 135 11.87 -7.05 -13.41
N LEU A 136 11.94 -5.78 -12.98
CA LEU A 136 13.07 -4.89 -13.26
C LEU A 136 14.33 -5.32 -12.49
N ALA A 137 15.49 -4.83 -12.91
CA ALA A 137 16.73 -5.08 -12.19
C ALA A 137 16.66 -4.45 -10.79
N SER A 138 17.35 -5.04 -9.81
CA SER A 138 17.33 -4.53 -8.43
C SER A 138 17.81 -3.08 -8.32
N ASP A 139 18.74 -2.65 -9.19
CA ASP A 139 19.18 -1.24 -9.30
C ASP A 139 18.06 -0.32 -9.72
N ASP A 140 17.32 -0.70 -10.76
CA ASP A 140 16.19 0.07 -11.26
C ASP A 140 15.07 0.14 -10.22
N LEU A 141 14.77 -0.97 -9.52
CA LEU A 141 13.79 -1.01 -8.42
C LEU A 141 14.19 -0.10 -7.25
N GLU A 142 15.46 -0.12 -6.85
CA GLU A 142 15.97 0.72 -5.77
C GLU A 142 15.85 2.21 -6.12
N ILE A 143 16.18 2.57 -7.36
CA ILE A 143 16.02 3.93 -7.88
C ILE A 143 14.53 4.28 -7.98
N ALA A 144 13.69 3.35 -8.44
CA ALA A 144 12.24 3.52 -8.58
C ALA A 144 11.60 3.88 -7.24
N PHE A 145 11.78 3.00 -6.24
CA PHE A 145 11.18 3.13 -4.93
C PHE A 145 11.79 4.27 -4.13
N GLY A 146 13.11 4.50 -4.25
CA GLY A 146 13.77 5.64 -3.65
C GLY A 146 13.23 6.97 -4.16
N THR A 147 13.06 7.12 -5.47
CA THR A 147 12.53 8.34 -6.09
C THR A 147 11.05 8.52 -5.79
N ALA A 148 10.24 7.46 -5.88
CA ALA A 148 8.84 7.50 -5.48
C ALA A 148 8.66 7.92 -4.01
N SER A 149 9.51 7.43 -3.11
CA SER A 149 9.50 7.85 -1.70
C SER A 149 9.77 9.34 -1.52
N ALA A 150 10.69 9.91 -2.32
CA ALA A 150 10.99 11.33 -2.29
C ALA A 150 9.81 12.16 -2.84
N ILE A 151 9.17 11.72 -3.95
CA ILE A 151 7.99 12.39 -4.53
C ILE A 151 6.87 12.51 -3.49
N PHE A 152 6.52 11.42 -2.82
CA PHE A 152 5.48 11.44 -1.79
C PHE A 152 5.86 12.27 -0.56
N CYS A 153 7.13 12.29 -0.16
CA CYS A 153 7.60 13.18 0.91
C CYS A 153 7.51 14.66 0.50
N VAL A 154 7.91 14.99 -0.73
CA VAL A 154 7.81 16.35 -1.29
C VAL A 154 6.35 16.79 -1.40
N PHE A 155 5.42 15.89 -1.72
CA PHE A 155 3.99 16.16 -1.63
C PHE A 155 3.60 16.64 -0.23
N GLY A 156 3.97 15.91 0.83
CA GLY A 156 3.63 16.30 2.21
C GLY A 156 4.18 17.67 2.60
N VAL A 157 5.45 17.93 2.25
CA VAL A 157 6.10 19.23 2.52
C VAL A 157 5.40 20.35 1.72
N SER A 158 5.08 20.11 0.45
CA SER A 158 4.42 21.09 -0.42
C SER A 158 3.01 21.41 0.06
N ALA A 159 2.25 20.39 0.46
CA ALA A 159 0.92 20.55 1.00
C ALA A 159 0.93 21.39 2.29
N LEU A 160 1.85 21.13 3.22
CA LEU A 160 2.00 21.96 4.43
C LEU A 160 2.46 23.40 4.11
N ALA A 161 3.33 23.57 3.10
CA ALA A 161 3.79 24.89 2.70
C ALA A 161 2.70 25.73 2.01
N ILE A 162 1.83 25.10 1.22
CA ILE A 162 0.78 25.77 0.44
C ILE A 162 -0.50 25.95 1.26
N LEU A 163 -0.92 24.92 1.99
CA LEU A 163 -2.19 24.89 2.72
C LEU A 163 -2.06 25.26 4.20
N GLY A 164 -0.83 25.41 4.71
CA GLY A 164 -0.55 25.75 6.10
C GLY A 164 -0.40 24.53 7.01
N LEU A 165 -0.20 24.82 8.30
CA LEU A 165 -0.13 23.80 9.36
C LEU A 165 -1.51 23.19 9.61
N PRO A 166 -1.58 21.96 10.15
CA PRO A 166 -2.87 21.32 10.30
C PRO A 166 -3.77 21.98 11.34
N GLU A 167 -5.01 22.22 10.96
CA GLU A 167 -6.10 22.69 11.81
C GLU A 167 -7.07 21.54 12.04
N ASN A 168 -7.40 21.22 13.29
CA ASN A 168 -8.23 20.05 13.63
C ASN A 168 -7.74 18.74 12.98
N ARG A 169 -6.41 18.63 12.78
CA ARG A 169 -5.68 17.51 12.12
C ARG A 169 -5.73 17.53 10.59
N ASN A 170 -6.57 18.34 9.97
CA ASN A 170 -6.64 18.47 8.52
C ASN A 170 -5.56 19.44 8.02
N VAL A 171 -4.98 19.17 6.85
CA VAL A 171 -4.04 20.08 6.19
C VAL A 171 -4.81 20.81 5.09
N GLY A 172 -5.22 22.06 5.35
CA GLY A 172 -6.27 22.71 4.58
C GLY A 172 -7.57 21.92 4.67
N GLY A 173 -8.08 21.41 3.53
CA GLY A 173 -9.23 20.50 3.46
C GLY A 173 -8.87 19.01 3.36
N ILE A 174 -7.59 18.64 3.40
CA ILE A 174 -7.18 17.25 3.22
C ILE A 174 -7.35 16.48 4.54
N GLN A 175 -8.24 15.48 4.51
CA GLN A 175 -8.49 14.58 5.64
C GLN A 175 -7.20 13.87 6.08
N PRO A 176 -6.98 13.63 7.39
CA PRO A 176 -5.67 13.25 7.90
C PRO A 176 -5.19 11.91 7.36
N ASN A 177 -6.10 10.99 7.05
CA ASN A 177 -5.73 9.69 6.50
C ASN A 177 -5.41 9.74 5.00
N LEU A 178 -6.10 10.60 4.25
CA LEU A 178 -5.78 10.87 2.85
C LEU A 178 -4.40 11.52 2.71
N PHE A 179 -4.08 12.48 3.59
CA PHE A 179 -2.76 13.09 3.67
C PHE A 179 -1.67 12.08 4.07
N ALA A 180 -1.96 11.23 5.07
CA ALA A 180 -0.98 10.31 5.63
C ALA A 180 -0.74 9.05 4.79
N ALA A 181 -1.66 8.63 3.92
CA ALA A 181 -1.49 7.44 3.09
C ALA A 181 -0.28 7.52 2.14
N PRO A 182 -0.08 8.60 1.35
CA PRO A 182 1.15 8.81 0.57
C PRO A 182 2.41 8.82 1.43
N LEU A 183 2.35 9.41 2.63
CA LEU A 183 3.49 9.49 3.54
C LEU A 183 3.88 8.13 4.14
N LEU A 184 2.89 7.28 4.44
CA LEU A 184 3.14 5.89 4.83
C LEU A 184 3.78 5.12 3.68
N MET A 185 3.28 5.28 2.46
CA MET A 185 3.88 4.66 1.27
C MET A 185 5.33 5.13 1.07
N ALA A 186 5.59 6.44 1.22
CA ALA A 186 6.94 7.01 1.18
C ALA A 186 7.87 6.38 2.22
N PHE A 187 7.38 6.27 3.46
CA PHE A 187 8.12 5.65 4.56
C PHE A 187 8.50 4.21 4.24
N ILE A 188 7.56 3.40 3.76
CA ILE A 188 7.82 2.00 3.39
C ILE A 188 8.81 1.91 2.22
N LEU A 189 8.58 2.64 1.13
CA LEU A 189 9.42 2.58 -0.06
C LEU A 189 10.86 3.06 0.19
N SER A 190 11.05 4.01 1.10
CA SER A 190 12.38 4.48 1.48
C SER A 190 13.24 3.38 2.12
N GLN A 191 12.67 2.33 2.69
CA GLN A 191 13.40 1.21 3.30
C GLN A 191 14.16 0.36 2.27
N PHE A 192 13.75 0.39 1.00
CA PHE A 192 14.41 -0.34 -0.08
C PHE A 192 15.76 0.28 -0.48
N ARG A 193 16.01 1.55 -0.11
CA ARG A 193 17.20 2.31 -0.47
C ARG A 193 18.06 2.61 0.77
N PRO A 194 19.39 2.46 0.72
CA PRO A 194 20.29 2.86 1.79
C PRO A 194 20.61 4.36 1.71
N GLY A 195 21.25 4.86 2.76
CA GLY A 195 21.83 6.21 2.78
C GLY A 195 20.98 7.25 3.49
N LEU A 196 21.56 8.44 3.64
CA LEU A 196 21.02 9.52 4.47
C LEU A 196 19.71 10.09 3.91
N VAL A 197 19.56 10.14 2.59
CA VAL A 197 18.31 10.61 1.96
C VAL A 197 17.12 9.75 2.37
N ALA A 198 17.27 8.42 2.34
CA ALA A 198 16.21 7.50 2.76
C ALA A 198 15.90 7.60 4.26
N VAL A 199 16.90 7.87 5.10
CA VAL A 199 16.69 8.16 6.54
C VAL A 199 15.92 9.47 6.71
N GLY A 200 16.32 10.52 6.00
CA GLY A 200 15.65 11.83 6.03
C GLY A 200 14.19 11.75 5.62
N VAL A 201 13.89 11.02 4.54
CA VAL A 201 12.51 10.75 4.09
C VAL A 201 11.70 10.05 5.20
N ARG A 202 12.24 9.02 5.86
CA ARG A 202 11.53 8.32 6.96
C ARG A 202 11.20 9.26 8.11
N ILE A 203 12.18 10.04 8.55
CA ILE A 203 12.00 10.99 9.66
C ILE A 203 10.97 12.06 9.28
N GLY A 204 11.10 12.65 8.09
CA GLY A 204 10.17 13.67 7.59
C GLY A 204 8.75 13.15 7.45
N CYS A 205 8.56 11.99 6.81
CA CYS A 205 7.25 11.36 6.67
C CYS A 205 6.63 11.00 8.01
N PHE A 206 7.39 10.42 8.94
CA PHE A 206 6.88 10.10 10.28
C PHE A 206 6.47 11.35 11.06
N ALA A 207 7.29 12.42 11.01
CA ALA A 207 6.98 13.69 11.66
C ALA A 207 5.70 14.32 11.11
N MET A 208 5.53 14.36 9.78
CA MET A 208 4.32 14.89 9.14
C MET A 208 3.07 14.03 9.45
N VAL A 209 3.22 12.70 9.49
CA VAL A 209 2.15 11.77 9.88
C VAL A 209 1.73 11.97 11.35
N ALA A 210 2.70 12.19 12.24
CA ALA A 210 2.45 12.50 13.64
C ALA A 210 1.76 13.86 13.81
N LEU A 211 2.17 14.86 13.02
CA LEU A 211 1.60 16.20 13.03
C LEU A 211 0.09 16.20 12.74
N VAL A 212 -0.38 15.36 11.81
CA VAL A 212 -1.81 15.20 11.51
C VAL A 212 -2.50 14.15 12.37
N SER A 213 -1.81 13.54 13.34
CA SER A 213 -2.37 12.51 14.23
C SER A 213 -3.14 11.42 13.45
N SER A 214 -2.52 10.89 12.38
CA SER A 214 -3.10 9.77 11.62
C SER A 214 -2.69 8.43 12.24
N ARG A 215 -3.60 7.82 13.02
CA ARG A 215 -3.35 6.58 13.77
C ARG A 215 -2.84 5.44 12.88
N PHE A 216 -3.52 5.18 11.77
CA PHE A 216 -3.17 4.03 10.91
C PHE A 216 -1.77 4.18 10.31
N ALA A 217 -1.41 5.39 9.89
CA ALA A 217 -0.12 5.66 9.29
C ALA A 217 0.99 5.70 10.35
N MET A 218 0.74 6.24 11.56
CA MET A 218 1.70 6.16 12.66
C MET A 218 2.01 4.71 13.03
N ILE A 219 0.97 3.90 13.25
CA ILE A 219 1.12 2.47 13.55
C ILE A 219 1.83 1.78 12.38
N GLY A 220 1.42 2.06 11.15
CA GLY A 220 2.07 1.52 9.94
C GLY A 220 3.57 1.84 9.88
N CYS A 221 3.96 3.10 10.12
CA CYS A 221 5.37 3.51 10.12
C CYS A 221 6.17 2.80 11.24
N VAL A 222 5.61 2.71 12.45
CA VAL A 222 6.25 2.02 13.58
C VAL A 222 6.40 0.52 13.29
N THR A 223 5.35 -0.12 12.79
CA THR A 223 5.38 -1.54 12.39
C THR A 223 6.37 -1.79 11.27
N ALA A 224 6.38 -0.95 10.22
CA ALA A 224 7.34 -1.05 9.13
C ALA A 224 8.78 -0.88 9.65
N PHE A 225 9.03 0.11 10.50
CA PHE A 225 10.37 0.34 11.05
C PHE A 225 10.84 -0.83 11.91
N ALA A 226 10.01 -1.27 12.86
CA ALA A 226 10.33 -2.37 13.76
C ALA A 226 10.56 -3.67 12.98
N ALA A 227 9.64 -4.06 12.10
CA ALA A 227 9.77 -5.28 11.31
C ALA A 227 11.00 -5.25 10.39
N HIS A 228 11.29 -4.10 9.77
CA HIS A 228 12.50 -3.93 8.96
C HIS A 228 13.76 -4.09 9.82
N GLU A 229 13.89 -3.37 10.94
CA GLU A 229 15.09 -3.43 11.78
C GLU A 229 15.31 -4.81 12.42
N LEU A 230 14.23 -5.48 12.83
CA LEU A 230 14.29 -6.82 13.44
C LEU A 230 14.69 -7.91 12.43
N THR A 231 14.32 -7.77 11.16
CA THR A 231 14.65 -8.75 10.11
C THR A 231 15.96 -8.41 9.38
N PHE A 232 16.20 -7.13 9.09
CA PHE A 232 17.36 -6.66 8.35
C PHE A 232 18.66 -6.77 9.14
N ARG A 233 18.60 -6.59 10.46
CA ARG A 233 19.74 -6.76 11.36
C ARG A 233 19.41 -7.90 12.32
N SER A 234 20.37 -8.78 12.61
CA SER A 234 20.15 -9.89 13.54
C SER A 234 19.60 -9.40 14.88
N LEU A 235 18.69 -10.18 15.46
CA LEU A 235 18.20 -9.97 16.83
C LEU A 235 19.35 -10.23 17.79
N THR A 236 19.94 -9.15 18.27
CA THR A 236 20.89 -9.19 19.37
C THR A 236 20.12 -9.13 20.70
N PRO A 237 20.63 -9.69 21.80
CA PRO A 237 19.98 -9.61 23.11
C PRO A 237 19.64 -8.19 23.52
N TRP A 238 20.49 -7.20 23.17
CA TRP A 238 20.23 -5.79 23.45
C TRP A 238 19.02 -5.24 22.71
N LYS A 239 18.70 -5.70 21.49
CA LYS A 239 17.50 -5.27 20.76
C LYS A 239 16.24 -5.84 21.36
N LEU A 240 16.30 -7.09 21.82
CA LEU A 240 15.20 -7.70 22.55
C LEU A 240 14.96 -6.96 23.88
N ALA A 241 16.03 -6.59 24.58
CA ALA A 241 15.95 -5.75 25.76
C ALA A 241 15.39 -4.35 25.45
N ALA A 242 15.85 -3.70 24.37
CA ALA A 242 15.34 -2.41 23.94
C ALA A 242 13.86 -2.47 23.51
N LEU A 243 13.44 -3.54 22.83
CA LEU A 243 12.04 -3.79 22.49
C LEU A 243 11.19 -4.01 23.75
N GLY A 244 11.69 -4.80 24.71
CA GLY A 244 11.06 -4.99 26.02
C GLY A 244 10.92 -3.68 26.78
N LEU A 245 11.99 -2.86 26.82
CA LEU A 245 11.98 -1.53 27.42
C LEU A 245 11.02 -0.58 26.71
N LEU A 246 10.93 -0.62 25.38
CA LEU A 246 9.97 0.15 24.62
C LEU A 246 8.54 -0.23 24.97
N LEU A 247 8.24 -1.54 25.04
CA LEU A 247 6.92 -2.03 25.44
C LEU A 247 6.58 -1.63 26.89
N LEU A 248 7.56 -1.66 27.80
CA LEU A 248 7.39 -1.18 29.16
C LEU A 248 7.20 0.34 29.21
N ALA A 249 7.90 1.10 28.38
CA ALA A 249 7.78 2.55 28.29
C ALA A 249 6.41 3.01 27.74
N ILE A 250 5.69 2.17 27.00
CA ILE A 250 4.31 2.44 26.59
C ILE A 250 3.40 2.65 27.81
N ILE A 251 3.64 1.95 28.92
CA ILE A 251 2.80 2.05 30.13
C ILE A 251 2.81 3.48 30.71
N PRO A 252 3.96 4.07 31.11
CA PRO A 252 4.00 5.43 31.62
C PRO A 252 3.75 6.50 30.55
N LEU A 253 4.08 6.21 29.28
CA LEU A 253 3.79 7.13 28.17
C LEU A 253 2.35 7.06 27.67
N SER A 254 1.54 6.12 28.19
CA SER A 254 0.18 5.88 27.72
C SER A 254 -0.71 7.14 27.69
N PRO A 255 -0.64 8.11 28.63
CA PRO A 255 -1.45 9.33 28.53
C PRO A 255 -1.03 10.20 27.35
N TYR A 256 0.28 10.34 27.10
CA TYR A 256 0.79 11.10 25.95
C TYR A 256 0.52 10.39 24.63
N ILE A 257 0.65 9.06 24.61
CA ILE A 257 0.29 8.22 23.47
C ILE A 257 -1.22 8.37 23.20
N ALA A 258 -2.06 8.36 24.24
CA ALA A 258 -3.50 8.58 24.12
C ALA A 258 -3.80 9.96 23.54
N THR A 259 -3.13 11.02 23.98
CA THR A 259 -3.28 12.37 23.41
C THR A 259 -2.81 12.45 21.96
N ILE A 260 -1.61 11.93 21.65
CA ILE A 260 -1.03 11.98 20.29
C ILE A 260 -1.85 11.14 19.31
N LEU A 261 -2.29 9.96 19.72
CA LEU A 261 -3.20 9.12 18.95
C LEU A 261 -4.66 9.63 19.03
N ALA A 262 -4.93 10.67 19.83
CA ALA A 262 -6.26 11.19 20.12
C ALA A 262 -7.27 10.10 20.54
N LEU A 263 -6.86 9.12 21.34
CA LEU A 263 -7.67 7.94 21.73
C LEU A 263 -8.94 8.34 22.48
N ASP A 264 -8.85 9.36 23.34
CA ASP A 264 -9.95 9.87 24.16
C ASP A 264 -10.30 11.31 23.75
N ASP A 265 -10.89 11.47 22.57
CA ASP A 265 -11.30 12.78 22.03
C ASP A 265 -12.83 12.96 22.16
N PRO A 266 -13.32 13.75 23.14
CA PRO A 266 -14.74 13.93 23.38
C PRO A 266 -15.47 14.64 22.23
N ASN A 267 -14.76 15.40 21.39
CA ASN A 267 -15.35 16.06 20.22
C ASN A 267 -15.73 15.07 19.11
N ARG A 268 -15.35 13.80 19.24
CA ARG A 268 -15.69 12.75 18.27
C ARG A 268 -16.96 11.96 18.60
N ASN A 269 -17.66 12.28 19.70
CA ASN A 269 -18.78 11.48 20.22
C ASN A 269 -18.41 9.99 20.42
N LEU A 270 -17.13 9.68 20.62
CA LEU A 270 -16.64 8.31 20.78
C LEU A 270 -16.71 7.92 22.24
N SER A 271 -17.79 7.27 22.63
CA SER A 271 -17.90 6.63 23.95
C SER A 271 -17.11 5.31 24.05
N SER A 272 -16.49 4.82 22.95
CA SER A 272 -15.86 3.48 22.88
C SER A 272 -14.41 3.43 22.34
N GLY A 273 -13.44 3.83 23.18
CA GLY A 273 -12.05 3.34 23.13
C GLY A 273 -11.26 3.43 21.80
N PHE A 274 -10.29 2.52 21.63
CA PHE A 274 -9.19 2.56 20.64
C PHE A 274 -9.61 2.79 19.16
N THR A 275 -10.85 2.47 18.79
CA THR A 275 -11.38 2.69 17.43
C THR A 275 -12.57 3.63 17.36
N GLY A 276 -13.47 3.64 18.37
CA GLY A 276 -14.70 4.44 18.36
C GLY A 276 -15.58 4.19 17.14
N ARG A 277 -15.66 2.94 16.66
CA ARG A 277 -16.30 2.59 15.38
C ARG A 277 -17.24 1.40 15.50
N ASP A 278 -17.69 1.11 16.71
CA ASP A 278 -18.65 0.04 17.01
C ASP A 278 -19.92 0.12 16.16
N GLU A 279 -20.50 1.30 15.98
CA GLU A 279 -21.68 1.50 15.14
C GLU A 279 -21.42 1.10 13.67
N TYR A 280 -20.28 1.52 13.12
CA TYR A 280 -19.86 1.14 11.77
C TYR A 280 -19.62 -0.37 11.66
N TRP A 281 -19.02 -0.98 12.67
CA TRP A 281 -18.74 -2.42 12.70
C TRP A 281 -20.04 -3.21 12.75
N TYR A 282 -20.99 -2.76 13.57
CA TYR A 282 -22.32 -3.34 13.62
C TYR A 282 -23.05 -3.23 12.26
N GLY A 283 -22.96 -2.07 11.60
CA GLY A 283 -23.48 -1.88 10.24
C GLY A 283 -22.85 -2.83 9.22
N ALA A 284 -21.53 -3.04 9.27
CA ALA A 284 -20.84 -4.00 8.43
C ALA A 284 -21.28 -5.45 8.71
N LEU A 285 -21.36 -5.85 9.99
CA LEU A 285 -21.78 -7.19 10.40
C LEU A 285 -23.24 -7.49 10.02
N SER A 286 -24.13 -6.50 10.15
CA SER A 286 -25.51 -6.58 9.69
C SER A 286 -25.56 -6.77 8.16
N THR A 287 -24.75 -6.03 7.41
CA THR A 287 -24.64 -6.18 5.95
C THR A 287 -24.12 -7.55 5.56
N ILE A 288 -23.10 -8.08 6.25
CA ILE A 288 -22.57 -9.44 6.01
C ILE A 288 -23.64 -10.49 6.27
N THR A 289 -24.43 -10.34 7.33
CA THR A 289 -25.54 -11.25 7.64
C THR A 289 -26.61 -11.25 6.55
N ASN A 290 -26.95 -10.07 6.03
CA ASN A 290 -27.96 -9.91 4.98
C ASN A 290 -27.46 -10.35 3.60
N TYR A 291 -26.15 -10.22 3.33
CA TYR A 291 -25.52 -10.54 2.06
C TYR A 291 -24.28 -11.43 2.27
N PRO A 292 -24.47 -12.71 2.65
CA PRO A 292 -23.34 -13.59 3.00
C PRO A 292 -22.42 -13.90 1.82
N LEU A 293 -22.93 -13.79 0.59
CA LEU A 293 -22.16 -13.93 -0.65
C LEU A 293 -21.48 -12.63 -1.12
N GLY A 294 -21.74 -11.51 -0.42
CA GLY A 294 -21.21 -10.19 -0.74
C GLY A 294 -22.13 -9.36 -1.60
N ILE A 295 -21.97 -8.04 -1.53
CA ILE A 295 -22.77 -7.08 -2.30
C ILE A 295 -22.10 -6.66 -3.62
N GLY A 296 -20.82 -6.98 -3.82
CA GLY A 296 -20.03 -6.51 -4.95
C GLY A 296 -19.04 -5.41 -4.56
N PHE A 297 -17.90 -5.40 -5.23
CA PHE A 297 -16.80 -4.47 -4.99
C PHE A 297 -17.20 -3.01 -5.20
N LYS A 298 -16.83 -2.12 -4.26
CA LYS A 298 -17.15 -0.68 -4.28
C LYS A 298 -18.63 -0.31 -4.24
N ARG A 299 -19.52 -1.25 -3.89
CA ARG A 299 -20.95 -0.98 -3.68
C ARG A 299 -21.30 -0.62 -2.24
N ALA A 300 -20.40 -0.90 -1.29
CA ALA A 300 -20.62 -0.60 0.12
C ALA A 300 -20.65 0.91 0.37
N LEU A 301 -21.73 1.39 0.99
CA LEU A 301 -21.82 2.76 1.49
C LEU A 301 -20.82 2.98 2.65
N ALA A 302 -20.48 4.24 2.91
CA ALA A 302 -19.49 4.59 3.94
C ALA A 302 -19.80 3.97 5.32
N PHE A 303 -21.07 4.01 5.74
CA PHE A 303 -21.52 3.42 7.01
C PHE A 303 -21.38 1.89 7.04
N GLN A 304 -21.64 1.22 5.91
CA GLN A 304 -21.56 -0.24 5.78
C GLN A 304 -20.12 -0.76 5.67
N ALA A 305 -19.16 0.12 5.39
CA ALA A 305 -17.75 -0.25 5.21
C ALA A 305 -17.02 -0.58 6.52
N GLY A 306 -17.65 -0.42 7.69
CA GLY A 306 -17.06 -0.70 9.01
C GLY A 306 -15.87 0.19 9.38
N HIS A 307 -15.45 1.07 8.48
CA HIS A 307 -14.21 1.82 8.58
C HIS A 307 -13.00 0.91 8.96
N ASN A 308 -13.02 -0.32 8.43
CA ASN A 308 -12.05 -1.40 8.60
C ASN A 308 -11.96 -2.18 7.29
N GLY A 309 -10.77 -2.27 6.70
CA GLY A 309 -10.55 -2.86 5.38
C GLY A 309 -10.88 -4.35 5.32
N TYR A 310 -10.78 -5.08 6.43
CA TYR A 310 -11.16 -6.49 6.50
C TYR A 310 -12.67 -6.67 6.50
N LEU A 311 -13.38 -5.91 7.33
CA LEU A 311 -14.85 -5.93 7.34
C LEU A 311 -15.41 -5.49 5.98
N LYS A 312 -14.85 -4.43 5.39
CA LYS A 312 -15.24 -4.01 4.04
C LYS A 312 -15.01 -5.11 3.00
N THR A 313 -13.87 -5.80 3.07
CA THR A 313 -13.57 -6.92 2.16
C THR A 313 -14.61 -8.04 2.30
N LEU A 314 -15.05 -8.36 3.52
CA LEU A 314 -16.13 -9.35 3.74
C LEU A 314 -17.48 -8.87 3.21
N VAL A 315 -17.80 -7.57 3.37
CA VAL A 315 -19.02 -6.98 2.81
C VAL A 315 -19.01 -7.06 1.28
N GLU A 316 -17.91 -6.68 0.65
CA GLU A 316 -17.80 -6.57 -0.81
C GLU A 316 -17.73 -7.94 -1.51
N PHE A 317 -16.98 -8.89 -0.96
CA PHE A 317 -16.70 -10.20 -1.58
C PHE A 317 -17.38 -11.38 -0.88
N GLY A 318 -18.19 -11.12 0.15
CA GLY A 318 -18.85 -12.14 0.96
C GLY A 318 -17.92 -12.80 1.97
N VAL A 319 -18.50 -13.65 2.82
CA VAL A 319 -17.74 -14.35 3.87
C VAL A 319 -16.68 -15.27 3.26
N ILE A 320 -17.05 -16.01 2.20
CA ILE A 320 -16.15 -16.96 1.54
C ILE A 320 -15.09 -16.22 0.73
N GLY A 321 -15.50 -15.36 -0.21
CA GLY A 321 -14.57 -14.65 -1.09
C GLY A 321 -13.66 -13.70 -0.31
N GLY A 322 -14.25 -12.88 0.57
CA GLY A 322 -13.51 -11.97 1.42
C GLY A 322 -12.61 -12.70 2.42
N GLY A 323 -13.11 -13.78 3.05
CA GLY A 323 -12.32 -14.60 3.97
C GLY A 323 -11.10 -15.23 3.30
N LEU A 324 -11.26 -15.73 2.06
CA LEU A 324 -10.15 -16.26 1.26
C LEU A 324 -9.14 -15.18 0.88
N ILE A 325 -9.58 -13.97 0.50
CA ILE A 325 -8.67 -12.85 0.24
C ILE A 325 -7.82 -12.55 1.49
N ILE A 326 -8.45 -12.45 2.66
CA ILE A 326 -7.77 -12.16 3.92
C ILE A 326 -6.77 -13.28 4.25
N PHE A 327 -7.17 -14.54 4.09
CA PHE A 327 -6.30 -15.69 4.32
C PHE A 327 -5.08 -15.69 3.39
N PHE A 328 -5.27 -15.52 2.08
CA PHE A 328 -4.17 -15.49 1.11
C PHE A 328 -3.27 -14.27 1.28
N PHE A 329 -3.83 -13.14 1.71
CA PHE A 329 -3.04 -11.97 2.06
C PHE A 329 -2.16 -12.25 3.29
N ALA A 330 -2.72 -12.79 4.37
CA ALA A 330 -1.98 -13.19 5.57
C ALA A 330 -0.90 -14.24 5.25
N TRP A 331 -1.21 -15.20 4.38
CA TRP A 331 -0.24 -16.17 3.86
C TRP A 331 0.93 -15.49 3.15
N THR A 332 0.65 -14.50 2.30
CA THR A 332 1.69 -13.74 1.58
C THR A 332 2.57 -12.95 2.54
N VAL A 333 1.99 -12.31 3.57
CA VAL A 333 2.73 -11.65 4.65
C VAL A 333 3.64 -12.63 5.38
N GLY A 334 3.11 -13.80 5.77
CA GLY A 334 3.86 -14.86 6.45
C GLY A 334 5.03 -15.38 5.62
N ARG A 335 4.80 -15.64 4.33
CA ARG A 335 5.84 -16.06 3.38
C ARG A 335 6.94 -15.01 3.22
N ALA A 336 6.57 -13.73 3.09
CA ALA A 336 7.53 -12.64 3.04
C ALA A 336 8.38 -12.56 4.32
N GLY A 337 7.76 -12.81 5.49
CA GLY A 337 8.48 -12.89 6.77
C GLY A 337 9.49 -14.04 6.82
N VAL A 338 9.10 -15.23 6.35
CA VAL A 338 10.01 -16.38 6.24
C VAL A 338 11.18 -16.07 5.29
N GLU A 339 10.92 -15.43 4.14
CA GLU A 339 11.98 -15.02 3.20
C GLU A 339 12.93 -14.00 3.84
N ALA A 340 12.40 -12.98 4.52
CA ALA A 340 13.19 -11.97 5.22
C ALA A 340 14.10 -12.60 6.28
N LEU A 341 13.60 -13.55 7.07
CA LEU A 341 14.39 -14.26 8.09
C LEU A 341 15.45 -15.18 7.48
N ARG A 342 15.15 -15.87 6.38
CA ARG A 342 16.10 -16.77 5.69
C ARG A 342 17.16 -16.02 4.87
N SER A 343 16.93 -14.75 4.55
CA SER A 343 17.84 -13.93 3.73
C SER A 343 19.19 -13.62 4.39
N GLY A 344 19.42 -14.02 5.65
CA GLY A 344 20.68 -13.80 6.38
C GLY A 344 21.95 -14.37 5.72
N ARG A 345 21.80 -15.32 4.77
CA ARG A 345 22.93 -15.88 3.98
C ARG A 345 23.13 -15.21 2.61
N ARG A 346 22.24 -14.29 2.21
CA ARG A 346 22.29 -13.60 0.91
C ARG A 346 23.09 -12.30 1.01
N THR A 347 23.21 -11.58 -0.11
CA THR A 347 23.83 -10.26 -0.13
C THR A 347 23.07 -9.29 0.79
N ILE A 348 23.76 -8.27 1.32
CA ILE A 348 23.14 -7.23 2.17
C ILE A 348 21.95 -6.58 1.47
N ARG A 349 22.06 -6.41 0.15
CA ARG A 349 21.01 -5.84 -0.69
C ARG A 349 19.76 -6.72 -0.71
N ASP A 350 19.91 -8.01 -1.00
CA ASP A 350 18.77 -8.93 -1.06
C ASP A 350 18.07 -9.03 0.29
N ARG A 351 18.85 -9.02 1.37
CA ARG A 351 18.32 -8.98 2.74
C ARG A 351 17.51 -7.71 2.99
N ARG A 352 18.01 -6.54 2.59
CA ARG A 352 17.28 -5.27 2.71
C ARG A 352 15.95 -5.31 1.96
N PHE A 353 15.96 -5.79 0.71
CA PHE A 353 14.77 -5.89 -0.11
C PHE A 353 13.72 -6.84 0.51
N ALA A 354 14.14 -8.02 0.95
CA ALA A 354 13.25 -8.98 1.60
C ALA A 354 12.66 -8.41 2.92
N SER A 355 13.51 -7.76 3.73
CA SER A 355 13.09 -7.11 4.98
C SER A 355 12.14 -5.94 4.76
N ALA A 356 12.41 -5.06 3.79
CA ALA A 356 11.55 -3.92 3.45
C ALA A 356 10.21 -4.39 2.87
N HIS A 357 10.22 -5.43 2.04
CA HIS A 357 9.01 -6.04 1.50
C HIS A 357 8.11 -6.61 2.59
N PHE A 358 8.67 -7.43 3.48
CA PHE A 358 7.93 -7.97 4.63
C PHE A 358 7.41 -6.84 5.54
N ALA A 359 8.27 -5.89 5.89
CA ALA A 359 7.92 -4.77 6.76
C ALA A 359 6.78 -3.93 6.19
N GLY A 360 6.83 -3.63 4.89
CA GLY A 360 5.76 -2.91 4.19
C GLY A 360 4.45 -3.68 4.18
N LEU A 361 4.47 -4.98 3.82
CA LEU A 361 3.27 -5.81 3.83
C LEU A 361 2.65 -5.91 5.22
N LEU A 362 3.47 -6.09 6.26
CA LEU A 362 3.00 -6.16 7.65
C LEU A 362 2.40 -4.83 8.10
N ALA A 363 3.06 -3.70 7.79
CA ALA A 363 2.55 -2.37 8.10
C ALA A 363 1.20 -2.09 7.44
N LEU A 364 1.03 -2.49 6.17
CA LEU A 364 -0.25 -2.36 5.47
C LEU A 364 -1.31 -3.31 6.02
N ALA A 365 -0.95 -4.53 6.42
CA ALA A 365 -1.88 -5.44 7.08
C ALA A 365 -2.43 -4.85 8.39
N PHE A 366 -1.58 -4.25 9.23
CA PHE A 366 -2.06 -3.55 10.43
C PHE A 366 -2.82 -2.27 10.09
N GLY A 367 -2.35 -1.50 9.11
CA GLY A 367 -3.02 -0.27 8.65
C GLY A 367 -4.43 -0.52 8.14
N ALA A 368 -4.67 -1.65 7.49
CA ALA A 368 -5.98 -2.05 6.96
C ALA A 368 -7.04 -2.22 8.05
N PHE A 369 -6.66 -2.40 9.32
CA PHE A 369 -7.62 -2.43 10.42
C PHE A 369 -8.30 -1.08 10.67
N PHE A 370 -7.61 0.01 10.33
CA PHE A 370 -8.04 1.39 10.59
C PHE A 370 -8.39 2.17 9.33
N GLN A 371 -8.01 1.64 8.16
CA GLN A 371 -8.32 2.21 6.85
C GLN A 371 -9.50 1.42 6.23
N PRO A 372 -10.56 2.08 5.76
CA PRO A 372 -11.74 1.41 5.22
C PRO A 372 -11.44 0.54 4.00
N GLN A 373 -10.37 0.82 3.25
CA GLN A 373 -10.17 0.24 1.92
C GLN A 373 -8.86 -0.52 1.87
N LEU A 374 -8.95 -1.85 1.90
CA LEU A 374 -7.79 -2.72 1.66
C LEU A 374 -7.37 -2.64 0.17
N LEU A 375 -8.34 -2.81 -0.73
CA LEU A 375 -8.15 -2.75 -2.17
C LEU A 375 -8.81 -1.49 -2.71
N SER A 376 -8.03 -0.61 -3.33
CA SER A 376 -8.53 0.64 -3.90
C SER A 376 -7.61 1.17 -4.98
N LEU A 377 -8.17 1.45 -6.16
CA LEU A 377 -7.68 2.40 -7.16
C LEU A 377 -7.93 3.83 -6.67
N GLY A 378 -6.86 4.60 -6.53
CA GLY A 378 -6.92 6.02 -6.17
C GLY A 378 -6.49 6.35 -4.75
N ASP A 379 -6.31 5.36 -3.88
CA ASP A 379 -5.69 5.58 -2.57
C ASP A 379 -4.24 5.08 -2.58
N ALA A 380 -3.31 5.90 -2.08
CA ALA A 380 -1.91 5.52 -1.96
C ALA A 380 -1.70 4.30 -1.06
N PHE A 381 -2.56 4.13 -0.04
CA PHE A 381 -2.56 2.92 0.78
C PHE A 381 -2.87 1.68 -0.06
N GLY A 382 -3.99 1.68 -0.78
CA GLY A 382 -4.37 0.57 -1.68
C GLY A 382 -3.33 0.30 -2.77
N MET A 383 -2.77 1.35 -3.39
CA MET A 383 -1.70 1.21 -4.39
C MET A 383 -0.43 0.59 -3.82
N SER A 384 -0.01 1.01 -2.63
CA SER A 384 1.15 0.41 -1.96
C SER A 384 0.92 -1.05 -1.63
N LEU A 385 -0.31 -1.43 -1.26
CA LEU A 385 -0.67 -2.82 -1.02
C LEU A 385 -0.57 -3.63 -2.30
N LEU A 386 -1.18 -3.19 -3.40
CA LEU A 386 -1.10 -3.90 -4.68
C LEU A 386 0.35 -4.05 -5.15
N LEU A 387 1.14 -2.97 -5.06
CA LEU A 387 2.56 -2.99 -5.43
C LEU A 387 3.31 -4.06 -4.64
N LEU A 388 3.19 -4.09 -3.32
CA LEU A 388 3.93 -5.05 -2.49
C LEU A 388 3.33 -6.46 -2.56
N LEU A 389 2.02 -6.59 -2.73
CA LEU A 389 1.33 -7.88 -2.75
C LEU A 389 1.74 -8.70 -3.96
N PHE A 390 1.87 -8.10 -5.14
CA PHE A 390 2.11 -8.80 -6.41
C PHE A 390 3.58 -8.81 -6.84
N ARG A 391 4.47 -9.25 -5.93
CA ARG A 391 5.87 -9.53 -6.28
C ARG A 391 5.98 -10.84 -7.07
N THR A 392 6.57 -10.78 -8.25
CA THR A 392 6.86 -11.97 -9.07
C THR A 392 7.98 -12.81 -8.46
N GLY A 393 7.86 -14.13 -8.55
CA GLY A 393 8.93 -15.06 -8.16
C GLY A 393 10.24 -14.88 -8.95
N PRO A 394 11.36 -15.47 -8.47
CA PRO A 394 12.60 -15.50 -9.24
C PRO A 394 12.35 -16.14 -10.62
N PRO A 395 13.11 -15.75 -11.66
CA PRO A 395 12.99 -16.40 -12.96
C PRO A 395 13.23 -17.91 -12.80
N PRO A 396 12.50 -18.77 -13.54
CA PRO A 396 12.71 -20.21 -13.47
C PRO A 396 14.17 -20.52 -13.77
N GLU A 397 14.83 -21.26 -12.88
CA GLU A 397 16.17 -21.75 -13.13
C GLU A 397 16.11 -22.68 -14.34
N ILE A 398 16.66 -22.23 -15.46
CA ILE A 398 16.85 -23.09 -16.63
C ILE A 398 17.82 -24.17 -16.18
N HIS A 399 17.27 -25.33 -15.80
CA HIS A 399 18.06 -26.52 -15.57
C HIS A 399 18.75 -26.83 -16.89
N ARG A 400 20.04 -26.49 -16.96
CA ARG A 400 20.90 -26.92 -18.06
C ARG A 400 21.06 -28.43 -17.89
N THR A 401 20.17 -29.16 -18.53
CA THR A 401 20.27 -30.61 -18.73
C THR A 401 21.46 -30.93 -19.62
#